data_AF-A0A924GLK5-F1
#
_entry.id   AF-A0A924GLK5-F1
#
_cell.length_a   1.000
_cell.length_b   1.000
_cell.length_c   1.000
_cell.angle_alpha   90.00
_cell.angle_beta   90.00
_cell.angle_gamma   90.00
#
_symmetry.space_group_name_H-M   'P 1'
#
loop_
_entity.id
_entity.type
_entity.pdbx_description
1 polymer ?
#
loop_
_entity_poly.entity_id
_entity_poly.type
_entity_poly.pdbx_seq_one_letter_code
_entity_poly.pdbx_strand_id
1 'polypeptide(L)'
;MSTLDLHTIPYLFPLRPGHRELLESFSGRIQTKNFETAQHRAQLVAAMTSNSPELTKTEAWHRILEMRLGRSLTLQVESETVKHADGTDCGSCASRIGARYLCRLCAQGTTIEQPPHTDDFVCLRHQIFVGPGTTPRTQSTATADEMKAELLARKLRSAGRLDAALYTTLRDVFNAGSQASKSTKLTHRLMLPALVQLAATITSTDFRSKFFDPNTPFAGSYEYLAGVLPQLPSINPVALQTSLWLRYRPVFLTIRDTINDRAVHTVNASHELPGPTEGRFQLTKASKLEPFGTAVGLVDT
;
A
#
# COMPACT_ATOMS: atom_id res chain seq x y z
N MET A 1 -21.84 44.77 -6.18
CA MET A 1 -20.69 44.05 -5.60
C MET A 1 -19.90 43.48 -6.76
N SER A 2 -18.61 43.82 -6.89
CA SER A 2 -17.77 43.14 -7.89
C SER A 2 -17.73 41.64 -7.52
N THR A 3 -17.73 40.78 -8.51
CA THR A 3 -17.63 39.31 -8.34
C THR A 3 -16.37 38.87 -7.59
N LEU A 4 -15.39 39.77 -7.44
CA LEU A 4 -14.10 39.55 -6.79
C LEU A 4 -14.17 39.28 -5.28
N ASP A 5 -15.25 39.65 -4.58
CA ASP A 5 -15.28 39.58 -3.10
C ASP A 5 -16.01 38.35 -2.54
N LEU A 6 -16.54 37.45 -3.39
CA LEU A 6 -17.26 36.26 -2.91
C LEU A 6 -16.31 35.16 -2.41
N HIS A 7 -15.05 35.14 -2.87
CA HIS A 7 -14.06 34.12 -2.52
C HIS A 7 -13.34 34.39 -1.20
N THR A 8 -13.48 35.60 -0.65
CA THR A 8 -12.77 36.08 0.54
C THR A 8 -13.64 36.03 1.79
N ILE A 9 -14.97 35.89 1.64
CA ILE A 9 -15.90 35.79 2.78
C ILE A 9 -15.55 34.55 3.61
N PRO A 10 -15.08 34.71 4.86
CA PRO A 10 -14.66 33.58 5.67
C PRO A 10 -15.79 32.60 5.96
N TYR A 11 -15.45 31.33 6.14
CA TYR A 11 -16.41 30.35 6.62
C TYR A 11 -16.84 30.68 8.05
N LEU A 12 -18.15 30.79 8.28
CA LEU A 12 -18.73 31.05 9.61
C LEU A 12 -18.38 29.95 10.61
N PHE A 13 -18.34 28.70 10.14
CA PHE A 13 -18.01 27.52 10.93
C PHE A 13 -16.79 26.82 10.32
N PRO A 14 -15.56 27.24 10.67
CA PRO A 14 -14.35 26.65 10.12
C PRO A 14 -14.17 25.20 10.60
N LEU A 15 -13.68 24.33 9.72
CA LEU A 15 -13.32 22.94 10.05
C LEU A 15 -11.83 22.71 9.84
N ARG A 16 -11.24 21.84 10.67
CA ARG A 16 -9.89 21.32 10.47
C ARG A 16 -9.94 20.05 9.60
N PRO A 17 -9.09 19.94 8.58
CA PRO A 17 -8.92 18.69 7.86
C PRO A 17 -8.57 17.53 8.79
N GLY A 18 -9.13 16.36 8.52
CA GLY A 18 -8.69 15.11 9.09
C GLY A 18 -7.31 14.73 8.55
N HIS A 19 -6.63 13.81 9.26
CA HIS A 19 -5.36 13.28 8.78
C HIS A 19 -5.55 12.59 7.42
N ARG A 20 -4.83 13.03 6.38
CA ARG A 20 -4.92 12.51 5.00
C ARG A 20 -6.34 12.55 4.43
N GLU A 21 -7.14 13.54 4.82
CA GLU A 21 -8.48 13.70 4.28
C GLU A 21 -8.44 14.07 2.80
N LEU A 22 -9.27 13.40 1.99
CA LEU A 22 -9.47 13.76 0.58
C LEU A 22 -10.12 15.14 0.46
N LEU A 23 -9.75 15.89 -0.59
CA LEU A 23 -10.32 17.18 -0.92
C LEU A 23 -11.85 17.10 -1.00
N GLU A 24 -12.40 16.10 -1.71
CA GLU A 24 -13.85 15.92 -1.83
C GLU A 24 -14.52 15.61 -0.48
N SER A 25 -13.91 14.78 0.37
CA SER A 25 -14.40 14.52 1.73
C SER A 25 -14.45 15.79 2.57
N PHE A 26 -13.35 16.57 2.58
CA PHE A 26 -13.28 17.82 3.30
C PHE A 26 -14.29 18.85 2.77
N SER A 27 -14.42 18.94 1.44
CA SER A 27 -15.35 19.83 0.74
C SER A 27 -16.80 19.56 1.15
N GLY A 28 -17.23 18.30 1.09
CA GLY A 28 -18.58 17.93 1.52
C GLY A 28 -18.84 18.31 2.98
N ARG A 29 -17.86 18.10 3.87
CA ARG A 29 -17.99 18.45 5.30
C ARG A 29 -18.05 19.94 5.54
N ILE A 30 -17.15 20.73 4.95
CA ILE A 30 -17.12 22.19 5.16
C ILE A 30 -18.36 22.86 4.56
N GLN A 31 -18.81 22.40 3.39
CA GLN A 31 -20.04 22.89 2.76
C GLN A 31 -21.27 22.56 3.61
N THR A 32 -21.43 21.31 4.04
CA THR A 32 -22.53 20.89 4.93
C THR A 32 -22.55 21.72 6.22
N LYS A 33 -21.37 21.94 6.83
CA LYS A 33 -21.24 22.70 8.07
C LYS A 33 -21.57 24.18 7.92
N ASN A 34 -21.41 24.74 6.72
CA ASN A 34 -21.65 26.15 6.41
C ASN A 34 -22.90 26.36 5.53
N PHE A 35 -23.78 25.36 5.43
CA PHE A 35 -25.03 25.42 4.66
C PHE A 35 -24.82 25.76 3.18
N GLU A 36 -23.71 25.31 2.60
CA GLU A 36 -23.40 25.51 1.18
C GLU A 36 -23.84 24.32 0.34
N THR A 37 -24.39 24.62 -0.83
CA THR A 37 -24.81 23.60 -1.81
C THR A 37 -23.71 23.34 -2.84
N ALA A 38 -23.86 22.28 -3.63
CA ALA A 38 -23.02 22.04 -4.79
C ALA A 38 -23.06 23.21 -5.81
N GLN A 39 -24.21 23.89 -5.92
CA GLN A 39 -24.37 25.06 -6.78
C GLN A 39 -23.51 26.24 -6.30
N HIS A 40 -23.43 26.48 -4.99
CA HIS A 40 -22.54 27.52 -4.44
C HIS A 40 -21.07 27.24 -4.79
N ARG A 41 -20.62 25.99 -4.63
CA ARG A 41 -19.26 25.59 -5.06
C ARG A 41 -19.05 25.83 -6.55
N ALA A 42 -19.99 25.42 -7.40
CA ALA A 42 -19.86 25.61 -8.85
C ALA A 42 -19.76 27.09 -9.24
N GLN A 43 -20.54 27.97 -8.60
CA GLN A 43 -20.49 29.42 -8.81
C GLN A 43 -19.14 30.01 -8.37
N LEU A 44 -18.64 29.63 -7.19
CA LEU A 44 -17.35 30.09 -6.70
C LEU A 44 -16.20 29.60 -7.60
N VAL A 45 -16.21 28.34 -8.01
CA VAL A 45 -15.20 27.80 -8.92
C VAL A 45 -15.24 28.52 -10.27
N ALA A 46 -16.44 28.71 -10.85
CA ALA A 46 -16.58 29.42 -12.13
C ALA A 46 -16.03 30.85 -12.07
N ALA A 47 -16.36 31.61 -11.01
CA ALA A 47 -15.85 32.96 -10.84
C ALA A 47 -14.33 33.00 -10.63
N MET A 48 -13.75 32.04 -9.88
CA MET A 48 -12.30 31.91 -9.72
C MET A 48 -11.61 31.60 -11.05
N THR A 49 -12.10 30.61 -11.80
CA THR A 49 -11.50 30.21 -13.09
C THR A 49 -11.66 31.29 -14.17
N SER A 50 -12.69 32.14 -14.09
CA SER A 50 -12.82 33.29 -14.99
C SER A 50 -11.75 34.36 -14.75
N ASN A 51 -11.32 34.52 -13.50
CA ASN A 51 -10.26 35.47 -13.12
C ASN A 51 -8.84 34.89 -13.23
N SER A 52 -8.73 33.55 -13.20
CA SER A 52 -7.48 32.79 -13.24
C SER A 52 -7.65 31.57 -14.15
N PRO A 53 -7.69 31.76 -15.49
CA PRO A 53 -7.98 30.71 -16.46
C PRO A 53 -6.92 29.60 -16.53
N GLU A 54 -5.75 29.83 -15.96
CA GLU A 54 -4.69 28.83 -15.81
C GLU A 54 -5.00 27.75 -14.78
N LEU A 55 -5.91 28.02 -13.83
CA LEU A 55 -6.25 27.06 -12.78
C LEU A 55 -7.24 26.02 -13.31
N THR A 56 -6.96 24.76 -13.00
CA THR A 56 -7.97 23.72 -13.10
C THR A 56 -9.10 23.99 -12.10
N LYS A 57 -10.29 23.43 -12.34
CA LYS A 57 -11.45 23.56 -11.41
C LYS A 57 -11.09 23.08 -9.99
N THR A 58 -10.25 22.05 -9.90
CA THR A 58 -9.84 21.46 -8.63
C THR A 58 -8.86 22.35 -7.87
N GLU A 59 -7.85 22.90 -8.55
CA GLU A 59 -6.92 23.88 -7.96
C GLU A 59 -7.65 25.16 -7.55
N ALA A 60 -8.56 25.66 -8.40
CA ALA A 60 -9.40 26.80 -8.09
C ALA A 60 -10.21 26.55 -6.80
N TRP A 61 -10.81 25.37 -6.67
CA TRP A 61 -11.55 25.01 -5.46
C TRP A 61 -10.67 24.90 -4.22
N HIS A 62 -9.50 24.26 -4.32
CA HIS A 62 -8.54 24.19 -3.23
C HIS A 62 -8.14 25.60 -2.74
N ARG A 63 -7.83 26.50 -3.68
CA ARG A 63 -7.47 27.89 -3.38
C ARG A 63 -8.61 28.65 -2.71
N ILE A 64 -9.85 28.48 -3.16
CA ILE A 64 -11.05 29.05 -2.52
C ILE A 64 -11.14 28.59 -1.06
N LEU A 65 -10.95 27.30 -0.78
CA LEU A 65 -10.97 26.77 0.59
C LEU A 65 -9.88 27.40 1.46
N GLU A 66 -8.65 27.54 0.95
CA GLU A 66 -7.55 28.18 1.69
C GLU A 66 -7.85 29.65 2.00
N MET A 67 -8.35 30.42 1.03
CA MET A 67 -8.72 31.82 1.23
C MET A 67 -9.83 31.98 2.26
N ARG A 68 -10.90 31.19 2.16
CA ARG A 68 -12.06 31.30 3.09
C ARG A 68 -11.77 30.76 4.48
N LEU A 69 -10.75 29.93 4.65
CA LEU A 69 -10.29 29.46 5.96
C LEU A 69 -9.12 30.29 6.51
N GLY A 70 -8.53 31.19 5.71
CA GLY A 70 -7.40 32.01 6.10
C GLY A 70 -6.13 31.22 6.41
N ARG A 71 -5.93 30.05 5.79
CA ARG A 71 -4.74 29.21 6.00
C ARG A 71 -4.50 28.27 4.82
N SER A 72 -3.26 27.83 4.68
CA SER A 72 -2.93 26.75 3.74
C SER A 72 -3.49 25.42 4.20
N LEU A 73 -3.90 24.59 3.25
CA LEU A 73 -4.47 23.27 3.46
C LEU A 73 -3.57 22.22 2.80
N THR A 74 -3.34 21.13 3.51
CA THR A 74 -2.70 19.92 2.97
C THR A 74 -3.78 18.86 2.78
N LEU A 75 -4.57 19.01 1.71
CA LEU A 75 -5.62 18.08 1.33
C LEU A 75 -5.18 17.23 0.15
N GLN A 76 -5.71 16.02 0.08
CA GLN A 76 -5.38 15.09 -0.99
C GLN A 76 -6.36 15.21 -2.15
N VAL A 77 -5.86 15.62 -3.31
CA VAL A 77 -6.69 16.15 -4.41
C VAL A 77 -7.35 15.04 -5.24
N GLU A 78 -6.82 13.83 -5.21
CA GLU A 78 -7.35 12.62 -5.85
C GLU A 78 -7.02 11.39 -5.00
N SER A 79 -7.36 10.17 -5.45
CA SER A 79 -6.66 8.99 -4.97
C SER A 79 -5.20 9.14 -5.41
N GLU A 80 -4.39 9.86 -4.62
CA GLU A 80 -2.95 9.84 -4.77
C GLU A 80 -2.58 8.38 -4.97
N THR A 81 -1.95 8.12 -6.10
CA THR A 81 -1.50 6.78 -6.38
C THR A 81 -0.53 6.39 -5.27
N VAL A 82 -0.50 5.11 -4.94
CA VAL A 82 0.30 4.71 -3.80
C VAL A 82 1.76 4.79 -4.23
N LYS A 83 2.54 5.55 -3.46
CA LYS A 83 3.97 5.70 -3.70
C LYS A 83 4.72 4.41 -3.36
N HIS A 84 5.60 4.01 -4.27
CA HIS A 84 6.59 2.98 -4.07
C HIS A 84 7.80 3.53 -3.29
N ALA A 85 8.70 2.65 -2.87
CA ALA A 85 9.92 3.04 -2.15
C ALA A 85 10.85 3.94 -3.00
N ASP A 86 10.80 3.84 -4.33
CA ASP A 86 11.53 4.67 -5.28
C ASP A 86 10.86 6.04 -5.54
N GLY A 87 9.74 6.33 -4.86
CA GLY A 87 8.96 7.56 -5.03
C GLY A 87 8.04 7.55 -6.25
N THR A 88 8.02 6.48 -7.04
CA THR A 88 7.11 6.34 -8.18
C THR A 88 5.67 6.06 -7.75
N ASP A 89 4.76 6.49 -8.61
CA ASP A 89 3.32 6.49 -8.41
C ASP A 89 2.69 5.29 -9.14
N CYS A 90 1.85 4.49 -8.47
CA CYS A 90 1.23 3.31 -9.08
C CYS A 90 -0.29 3.20 -8.88
N GLY A 91 -1.04 3.43 -9.96
CA GLY A 91 -2.51 3.26 -10.00
C GLY A 91 -2.97 1.81 -9.79
N SER A 92 -2.19 0.82 -10.23
CA SER A 92 -2.52 -0.60 -9.99
C SER A 92 -2.44 -0.94 -8.50
N CYS A 93 -1.40 -0.49 -7.80
CA CYS A 93 -1.29 -0.65 -6.35
C CYS A 93 -2.44 0.08 -5.63
N ALA A 94 -2.77 1.31 -6.03
CA ALA A 94 -3.87 2.09 -5.44
C ALA A 94 -5.22 1.38 -5.53
N SER A 95 -5.59 0.91 -6.73
CA SER A 95 -6.85 0.18 -6.96
C SER A 95 -6.91 -1.15 -6.18
N ARG A 96 -5.77 -1.79 -5.92
CA ARG A 96 -5.69 -3.03 -5.14
C ARG A 96 -5.83 -2.81 -3.63
N ILE A 97 -5.38 -1.69 -3.07
CA ILE A 97 -5.56 -1.43 -1.63
C ILE A 97 -7.05 -1.35 -1.30
N GLY A 98 -7.82 -0.56 -2.07
CA GLY A 98 -9.24 -0.32 -1.82
C GLY A 98 -9.49 0.89 -0.89
N ALA A 99 -10.76 1.22 -0.66
CA ALA A 99 -11.16 2.40 0.08
C ALA A 99 -10.62 2.43 1.53
N ARG A 100 -10.26 3.65 1.98
CA ARG A 100 -9.76 3.93 3.33
C ARG A 100 -10.60 5.02 3.98
N TYR A 101 -10.81 4.88 5.29
CA TYR A 101 -11.55 5.85 6.09
C TYR A 101 -10.83 6.07 7.41
N LEU A 102 -10.87 7.32 7.90
CA LEU A 102 -10.35 7.64 9.21
C LEU A 102 -11.11 6.84 10.29
N CYS A 103 -10.44 6.57 11.41
CA CYS A 103 -11.10 6.01 12.59
C CYS A 103 -12.32 6.85 12.99
N ARG A 104 -13.46 6.18 13.19
CA ARG A 104 -14.74 6.82 13.57
C ARG A 104 -14.65 7.68 14.82
N LEU A 105 -13.76 7.33 15.76
CA LEU A 105 -13.54 8.13 16.97
C LEU A 105 -12.66 9.35 16.70
N CYS A 106 -11.60 9.21 15.88
CA CYS A 106 -10.82 10.37 15.41
C CYS A 106 -11.66 11.34 14.57
N ALA A 107 -12.58 10.78 13.77
CA ALA A 107 -13.49 11.53 12.93
C ALA A 107 -14.71 12.08 13.68
N GLN A 108 -14.82 11.84 14.99
CA GLN A 108 -15.93 12.31 15.83
C GLN A 108 -17.31 11.92 15.25
N GLY A 109 -17.43 10.70 14.74
CA GLY A 109 -18.65 10.18 14.12
C GLY A 109 -18.90 10.61 12.67
N THR A 110 -18.09 11.52 12.11
CA THR A 110 -18.17 11.86 10.68
C THR A 110 -17.48 10.81 9.81
N THR A 111 -17.92 10.69 8.56
CA THR A 111 -17.22 9.89 7.55
C THR A 111 -16.13 10.76 6.93
N ILE A 112 -14.87 10.37 7.14
CA ILE A 112 -13.71 11.04 6.54
C ILE A 112 -13.02 10.02 5.64
N GLU A 113 -13.11 10.24 4.34
CA GLU A 113 -12.45 9.39 3.34
C GLU A 113 -10.99 9.78 3.17
N GLN A 114 -10.14 8.78 3.00
CA GLN A 114 -8.70 8.92 2.84
C GLN A 114 -8.29 8.27 1.51
N PRO A 115 -7.20 8.74 0.86
CA PRO A 115 -6.69 8.07 -0.33
C PRO A 115 -6.24 6.65 0.02
N PRO A 116 -6.18 5.72 -0.96
CA PRO A 116 -5.60 4.40 -0.73
C PRO A 116 -4.18 4.51 -0.19
N HIS A 117 -3.91 3.88 0.97
CA HIS A 117 -2.58 3.83 1.57
C HIS A 117 -2.35 2.52 2.35
N THR A 118 -1.10 2.17 2.56
CA THR A 118 -0.68 0.99 3.36
C THR A 118 -0.35 1.31 4.81
N ASP A 119 -0.60 2.55 5.25
CA ASP A 119 -0.47 2.94 6.65
C ASP A 119 -1.73 2.66 7.47
N ASP A 120 -1.56 2.74 8.80
CA ASP A 120 -2.63 2.79 9.80
C ASP A 120 -3.71 1.74 9.59
N PHE A 121 -3.38 0.45 9.52
CA PHE A 121 -4.40 -0.59 9.44
C PHE A 121 -5.23 -0.65 10.73
N VAL A 122 -4.64 -0.20 11.83
CA VAL A 122 -5.28 -0.04 13.13
C VAL A 122 -5.01 1.37 13.66
N CYS A 123 -6.05 2.04 14.14
CA CYS A 123 -5.90 3.28 14.87
C CYS A 123 -5.36 2.98 16.27
N LEU A 124 -4.06 3.15 16.49
CA LEU A 124 -3.43 2.81 17.78
C LEU A 124 -3.97 3.63 18.97
N ARG A 125 -4.44 4.85 18.73
CA ARG A 125 -5.04 5.71 19.77
C ARG A 125 -6.34 5.14 20.32
N HIS A 126 -7.16 4.56 19.46
CA HIS A 126 -8.52 4.12 19.79
C HIS A 126 -8.69 2.60 19.73
N GLN A 127 -7.64 1.88 19.31
CA GLN A 127 -7.64 0.44 19.10
C GLN A 127 -8.78 0.00 18.18
N ILE A 128 -8.99 0.71 17.08
CA ILE A 128 -10.03 0.41 16.09
C ILE A 128 -9.36 -0.04 14.80
N PHE A 129 -9.80 -1.18 14.27
CA PHE A 129 -9.39 -1.65 12.95
C PHE A 129 -9.98 -0.74 11.85
N VAL A 130 -9.11 -0.18 11.02
CA VAL A 130 -9.45 0.74 9.91
C VAL A 130 -8.74 0.35 8.61
N GLY A 131 -8.34 -0.91 8.49
CA GLY A 131 -7.65 -1.45 7.33
C GLY A 131 -8.53 -1.42 6.07
N PRO A 132 -7.93 -1.69 4.89
CA PRO A 132 -8.64 -1.54 3.63
C PRO A 132 -9.93 -2.33 3.52
N GLY A 133 -10.93 -1.71 2.88
CA GLY A 133 -12.29 -2.27 2.74
C GLY A 133 -13.16 -2.15 4.00
N THR A 134 -12.67 -1.49 5.06
CA THR A 134 -13.46 -1.24 6.27
C THR A 134 -14.13 0.13 6.19
N THR A 135 -15.47 0.16 6.13
CA THR A 135 -16.24 1.42 6.18
C THR A 135 -16.39 1.89 7.63
N PRO A 136 -16.73 3.16 7.92
CA PRO A 136 -16.93 3.63 9.29
C PRO A 136 -17.93 2.80 10.10
N ARG A 137 -18.90 2.17 9.44
CA ARG A 137 -19.91 1.29 10.05
C ARG A 137 -19.38 -0.10 10.38
N THR A 138 -18.40 -0.61 9.63
CA THR A 138 -17.81 -1.94 9.83
C THR A 138 -16.52 -1.91 10.66
N GLN A 139 -16.05 -0.72 11.04
CA GLN A 139 -14.96 -0.54 12.00
C GLN A 139 -15.30 -1.18 13.34
N SER A 140 -14.31 -1.87 13.91
CA SER A 140 -14.47 -2.69 15.12
C SER A 140 -13.20 -2.64 15.97
N THR A 141 -13.33 -2.98 17.25
CA THR A 141 -12.19 -3.01 18.18
C THR A 141 -11.14 -4.00 17.69
N ALA A 142 -9.89 -3.55 17.63
CA ALA A 142 -8.75 -4.33 17.20
C ALA A 142 -8.32 -5.32 18.28
N THR A 143 -7.86 -6.50 17.88
CA THR A 143 -7.29 -7.51 18.78
C THR A 143 -5.84 -7.17 19.13
N ALA A 144 -5.28 -7.82 20.16
CA ALA A 144 -3.87 -7.66 20.51
C ALA A 144 -2.92 -8.03 19.35
N ASP A 145 -3.26 -9.07 18.58
CA ASP A 145 -2.46 -9.50 17.42
C ASP A 145 -2.53 -8.48 16.28
N GLU A 146 -3.69 -7.89 16.02
CA GLU A 146 -3.85 -6.82 15.03
C GLU A 146 -3.07 -5.56 15.41
N MET A 147 -3.06 -5.20 16.70
CA MET A 147 -2.26 -4.10 17.23
C MET A 147 -0.75 -4.36 17.09
N LYS A 148 -0.29 -5.57 17.44
CA LYS A 148 1.10 -5.99 17.27
C LYS A 148 1.52 -5.98 15.80
N ALA A 149 0.63 -6.45 14.92
CA ALA A 149 0.83 -6.42 13.48
C ALA A 149 0.97 -4.98 12.96
N GLU A 150 0.11 -4.05 13.38
CA GLU A 150 0.23 -2.64 12.97
C GLU A 150 1.57 -2.02 13.41
N LEU A 151 2.00 -2.27 14.65
CA LEU A 151 3.29 -1.77 15.14
C LEU A 151 4.47 -2.33 14.33
N LEU A 152 4.44 -3.63 14.01
CA LEU A 152 5.46 -4.27 13.18
C LEU A 152 5.43 -3.71 11.76
N ALA A 153 4.24 -3.53 11.18
CA ALA A 153 4.07 -2.98 9.84
C ALA A 153 4.63 -1.55 9.75
N ARG A 154 4.37 -0.70 10.75
CA ARG A 154 4.99 0.65 10.85
C ARG A 154 6.51 0.57 10.85
N LYS A 155 7.09 -0.33 11.65
CA LYS A 155 8.54 -0.54 11.72
C LYS A 155 9.12 -1.00 10.38
N LEU A 156 8.44 -1.90 9.67
CA LEU A 156 8.86 -2.35 8.34
C LEU A 156 8.77 -1.22 7.31
N ARG A 157 7.67 -0.45 7.30
CA ARG A 157 7.50 0.72 6.41
C ARG A 157 8.57 1.78 6.65
N SER A 158 8.83 2.14 7.90
CA SER A 158 9.89 3.13 8.24
C SER A 158 11.29 2.65 7.83
N ALA A 159 11.50 1.34 7.74
CA ALA A 159 12.76 0.74 7.27
C ALA A 159 12.79 0.48 5.76
N GLY A 160 11.78 0.89 4.99
CA GLY A 160 11.66 0.60 3.55
C GLY A 160 11.48 -0.89 3.22
N ARG A 161 11.11 -1.71 4.21
CA ARG A 161 10.95 -3.18 4.10
C ARG A 161 9.51 -3.61 3.84
N LEU A 162 8.58 -2.68 3.84
CA LEU A 162 7.19 -2.91 3.44
C LEU A 162 6.72 -1.66 2.72
N ASP A 163 6.44 -1.78 1.43
CA ASP A 163 5.83 -0.73 0.63
C ASP A 163 4.48 -1.21 0.07
N ALA A 164 3.88 -0.40 -0.80
CA ALA A 164 2.61 -0.73 -1.42
C ALA A 164 2.67 -1.92 -2.37
N ALA A 165 3.77 -2.02 -3.13
CA ALA A 165 3.97 -3.09 -4.10
C ALA A 165 4.10 -4.44 -3.38
N LEU A 166 4.94 -4.52 -2.34
CA LEU A 166 5.09 -5.72 -1.52
C LEU A 166 3.78 -6.07 -0.82
N TYR A 167 3.13 -5.10 -0.18
CA TYR A 167 1.88 -5.34 0.53
C TYR A 167 0.78 -5.88 -0.39
N THR A 168 0.55 -5.25 -1.55
CA THR A 168 -0.47 -5.69 -2.51
C THR A 168 -0.13 -7.06 -3.09
N THR A 169 1.14 -7.31 -3.40
CA THR A 169 1.63 -8.62 -3.84
C THR A 169 1.32 -9.69 -2.80
N LEU A 170 1.69 -9.50 -1.54
CA LEU A 170 1.43 -10.49 -0.48
C LEU A 170 -0.07 -10.70 -0.27
N ARG A 171 -0.87 -9.64 -0.31
CA ARG A 171 -2.32 -9.75 -0.23
C ARG A 171 -2.91 -10.59 -1.36
N ASP A 172 -2.42 -10.41 -2.58
CA ASP A 172 -2.89 -11.19 -3.75
C ASP A 172 -2.51 -12.67 -3.61
N VAL A 173 -1.31 -12.96 -3.12
CA VAL A 173 -0.83 -14.33 -2.83
C VAL A 173 -1.73 -15.00 -1.76
N PHE A 174 -2.09 -14.27 -0.70
CA PHE A 174 -3.02 -14.77 0.32
C PHE A 174 -4.43 -15.02 -0.24
N ASN A 175 -4.94 -14.09 -1.06
CA ASN A 175 -6.25 -14.24 -1.68
C ASN A 175 -6.30 -15.47 -2.61
N ALA A 176 -5.26 -15.70 -3.41
CA ALA A 176 -5.16 -16.86 -4.28
C ALA A 176 -5.13 -18.17 -3.48
N GLY A 177 -4.33 -18.24 -2.41
CA GLY A 177 -4.26 -19.42 -1.54
C GLY A 177 -5.56 -19.71 -0.78
N SER A 178 -6.33 -18.68 -0.45
CA SER A 178 -7.66 -18.82 0.16
C SER A 178 -8.68 -19.39 -0.82
N GLN A 179 -8.73 -18.87 -2.05
CA GLN A 179 -9.65 -19.35 -3.10
C GLN A 179 -9.41 -20.83 -3.42
N ALA A 180 -8.14 -21.25 -3.47
CA ALA A 180 -7.77 -22.65 -3.68
C ALA A 180 -8.28 -23.59 -2.57
N SER A 181 -8.50 -23.06 -1.36
CA SER A 181 -8.92 -23.84 -0.19
C SER A 181 -10.45 -24.01 -0.08
N LYS A 182 -11.25 -23.44 -1.00
CA LYS A 182 -12.73 -23.35 -0.91
C LYS A 182 -13.25 -22.78 0.42
N SER A 183 -12.39 -22.09 1.19
CA SER A 183 -12.75 -21.51 2.48
C SER A 183 -13.54 -20.21 2.29
N THR A 184 -14.25 -19.78 3.33
CA THR A 184 -14.83 -18.42 3.39
C THR A 184 -13.76 -17.38 3.04
N LYS A 185 -14.13 -16.39 2.21
CA LYS A 185 -13.25 -15.29 1.80
C LYS A 185 -12.60 -14.65 3.03
N LEU A 186 -11.28 -14.80 3.16
CA LEU A 186 -10.51 -14.19 4.23
C LEU A 186 -10.67 -12.66 4.16
N THR A 187 -11.17 -12.06 5.25
CA THR A 187 -11.22 -10.60 5.36
C THR A 187 -9.80 -10.07 5.56
N HIS A 188 -9.52 -8.84 5.10
CA HIS A 188 -8.20 -8.23 5.31
C HIS A 188 -7.79 -8.24 6.79
N ARG A 189 -8.76 -8.03 7.68
CA ARG A 189 -8.60 -8.10 9.12
C ARG A 189 -7.97 -9.40 9.60
N LEU A 190 -8.49 -10.55 9.14
CA LEU A 190 -7.98 -11.87 9.51
C LEU A 190 -6.58 -12.15 8.93
N MET A 191 -6.26 -11.57 7.77
CA MET A 191 -4.97 -11.78 7.11
C MET A 191 -3.85 -10.90 7.67
N LEU A 192 -4.17 -9.75 8.28
CA LEU A 192 -3.18 -8.72 8.60
C LEU A 192 -1.99 -9.24 9.43
N PRO A 193 -2.17 -9.95 10.57
CA PRO A 193 -1.03 -10.41 11.37
C PRO A 193 -0.10 -11.34 10.59
N ALA A 194 -0.69 -12.28 9.85
CA ALA A 194 0.04 -13.26 9.05
C ALA A 194 0.78 -12.62 7.87
N LEU A 195 0.13 -11.68 7.18
CA LEU A 195 0.72 -10.93 6.07
C LEU A 195 1.93 -10.12 6.53
N VAL A 196 1.80 -9.38 7.64
CA VAL A 196 2.89 -8.55 8.17
C VAL A 196 4.02 -9.43 8.70
N GLN A 197 3.72 -10.55 9.36
CA GLN A 197 4.74 -11.48 9.80
C GLN A 197 5.51 -12.09 8.62
N LEU A 198 4.80 -12.49 7.55
CA LEU A 198 5.45 -12.97 6.33
C LEU A 198 6.34 -11.89 5.72
N ALA A 199 5.84 -10.66 5.61
CA ALA A 199 6.64 -9.53 5.13
C ALA A 199 7.91 -9.33 5.97
N ALA A 200 7.81 -9.42 7.30
CA ALA A 200 8.95 -9.33 8.20
C ALA A 200 9.98 -10.44 7.96
N THR A 201 9.51 -11.67 7.72
CA THR A 201 10.36 -12.83 7.44
C THR A 201 11.09 -12.68 6.10
N ILE A 202 10.35 -12.48 5.01
CA ILE A 202 10.91 -12.50 3.63
C ILE A 202 11.76 -11.27 3.29
N THR A 203 11.63 -10.19 4.07
CA THR A 203 12.49 -8.99 3.92
C THR A 203 13.63 -8.96 4.91
N SER A 204 13.78 -9.99 5.75
CA SER A 204 14.91 -10.07 6.68
C SER A 204 16.22 -10.34 5.95
N THR A 205 17.33 -9.85 6.52
CA THR A 205 18.67 -10.11 5.98
C THR A 205 18.98 -11.60 5.94
N ASP A 206 18.60 -12.35 7.00
CA ASP A 206 18.82 -13.80 7.07
C ASP A 206 18.09 -14.53 5.93
N PHE A 207 16.80 -14.24 5.73
CA PHE A 207 16.04 -14.80 4.62
C PHE A 207 16.68 -14.46 3.27
N ARG A 208 16.99 -13.18 3.02
CA ARG A 208 17.59 -12.76 1.74
C ARG A 208 18.94 -13.44 1.49
N SER A 209 19.77 -13.59 2.52
CA SER A 209 21.08 -14.22 2.40
C SER A 209 21.00 -15.70 2.07
N LYS A 210 20.06 -16.44 2.68
CA LYS A 210 19.89 -17.89 2.48
C LYS A 210 19.11 -18.21 1.22
N PHE A 211 17.99 -17.52 1.01
CA PHE A 211 17.08 -17.81 -0.11
C PHE A 211 17.73 -17.50 -1.45
N PHE A 212 18.47 -16.39 -1.53
CA PHE A 212 19.19 -15.97 -2.74
C PHE A 212 20.68 -16.37 -2.74
N ASP A 213 21.08 -17.36 -1.95
CA ASP A 213 22.45 -17.89 -2.02
C ASP A 213 22.66 -18.58 -3.38
N PRO A 214 23.58 -18.09 -4.23
CA PRO A 214 23.81 -18.67 -5.55
C PRO A 214 24.40 -20.09 -5.52
N ASN A 215 24.94 -20.51 -4.37
CA ASN A 215 25.43 -21.87 -4.18
C ASN A 215 24.29 -22.86 -3.83
N THR A 216 23.10 -22.36 -3.50
CA THR A 216 21.94 -23.19 -3.21
C THR A 216 21.19 -23.55 -4.50
N PRO A 217 20.93 -24.85 -4.78
CA PRO A 217 20.10 -25.28 -5.91
C PRO A 217 18.69 -24.69 -5.84
N PHE A 218 18.00 -24.56 -6.99
CA PHE A 218 16.66 -23.97 -7.02
C PHE A 218 15.66 -24.77 -6.18
N ALA A 219 15.76 -26.11 -6.23
CA ALA A 219 14.95 -26.99 -5.40
C ALA A 219 15.18 -26.71 -3.90
N GLY A 220 16.44 -26.49 -3.49
CA GLY A 220 16.79 -26.14 -2.11
C GLY A 220 16.22 -24.79 -1.67
N SER A 221 16.27 -23.76 -2.53
CA SER A 221 15.64 -22.47 -2.23
C SER A 221 14.11 -22.59 -2.17
N TYR A 222 13.48 -23.40 -3.03
CA TYR A 222 12.05 -23.65 -2.99
C TYR A 222 11.63 -24.36 -1.70
N GLU A 223 12.35 -25.39 -1.27
CA GLU A 223 12.15 -26.07 0.02
C GLU A 223 12.36 -25.12 1.21
N TYR A 224 13.41 -24.30 1.17
CA TYR A 224 13.66 -23.27 2.19
C TYR A 224 12.49 -22.29 2.30
N LEU A 225 11.94 -21.84 1.17
CA LEU A 225 10.74 -21.00 1.17
C LEU A 225 9.60 -21.70 1.89
N ALA A 226 9.29 -22.96 1.57
CA ALA A 226 8.27 -23.74 2.26
C ALA A 226 8.46 -23.76 3.80
N GLY A 227 9.71 -23.93 4.24
CA GLY A 227 10.06 -24.00 5.67
C GLY A 227 9.87 -22.68 6.44
N VAL A 228 9.91 -21.53 5.76
CA VAL A 228 9.75 -20.21 6.42
C VAL A 228 8.33 -19.64 6.33
N LEU A 229 7.43 -20.25 5.55
CA LEU A 229 6.06 -19.77 5.42
C LEU A 229 5.27 -20.03 6.72
N PRO A 230 4.47 -19.05 7.17
CA PRO A 230 3.62 -19.27 8.32
C PRO A 230 2.57 -20.35 8.01
N GLN A 231 2.37 -21.26 8.96
CA GLN A 231 1.27 -22.22 8.90
C GLN A 231 -0.04 -21.50 9.20
N LEU A 232 -0.90 -21.37 8.20
CA LEU A 232 -2.16 -20.64 8.30
C LEU A 232 -3.32 -21.59 7.99
N PRO A 233 -4.24 -21.85 8.93
CA PRO A 233 -5.29 -22.85 8.77
C PRO A 233 -6.20 -22.64 7.53
N SER A 234 -6.31 -21.40 7.05
CA SER A 234 -7.22 -21.02 5.96
C SER A 234 -6.52 -20.74 4.63
N ILE A 235 -5.23 -21.09 4.51
CA ILE A 235 -4.44 -20.84 3.30
C ILE A 235 -3.75 -22.12 2.89
N ASN A 236 -3.90 -22.51 1.63
CA ASN A 236 -3.16 -23.63 1.07
C ASN A 236 -1.66 -23.27 1.02
N PRO A 237 -0.79 -23.95 1.80
CA PRO A 237 0.63 -23.59 1.90
C PRO A 237 1.38 -23.80 0.58
N VAL A 238 1.01 -24.81 -0.21
CA VAL A 238 1.62 -25.09 -1.52
C VAL A 238 1.28 -23.99 -2.52
N ALA A 239 0.03 -23.51 -2.51
CA ALA A 239 -0.38 -22.39 -3.35
C ALA A 239 0.36 -21.11 -2.97
N LEU A 240 0.46 -20.81 -1.67
CA LEU A 240 1.19 -19.65 -1.14
C LEU A 240 2.67 -19.68 -1.56
N GLN A 241 3.33 -20.83 -1.36
CA GLN A 241 4.72 -21.06 -1.74
C GLN A 241 4.93 -20.87 -3.24
N THR A 242 4.07 -21.48 -4.07
CA THR A 242 4.15 -21.41 -5.53
C THR A 242 3.98 -19.98 -6.03
N SER A 243 2.99 -19.25 -5.50
CA SER A 243 2.77 -17.85 -5.88
C SER A 243 3.95 -16.95 -5.49
N LEU A 244 4.55 -17.14 -4.31
CA LEU A 244 5.76 -16.42 -3.91
C LEU A 244 6.97 -16.80 -4.78
N TRP A 245 7.17 -18.08 -5.04
CA TRP A 245 8.25 -18.57 -5.90
C TRP A 245 8.20 -17.97 -7.30
N LEU A 246 7.04 -18.00 -7.94
CA LEU A 246 6.83 -17.39 -9.26
C LEU A 246 7.11 -15.89 -9.26
N ARG A 247 6.84 -15.21 -8.15
CA ARG A 247 7.10 -13.78 -7.99
C ARG A 247 8.59 -13.48 -7.79
N TYR A 248 9.33 -14.35 -7.11
CA TYR A 248 10.77 -14.22 -6.91
C TYR A 248 11.61 -14.71 -8.09
N ARG A 249 11.02 -15.46 -9.03
CA ARG A 249 11.72 -16.02 -10.19
C ARG A 249 12.53 -14.98 -10.99
N PRO A 250 12.01 -13.79 -11.33
CA PRO A 250 12.80 -12.79 -12.05
C PRO A 250 14.06 -12.38 -11.27
N VAL A 251 13.93 -12.14 -9.96
CA VAL A 251 15.05 -11.78 -9.07
C VAL A 251 16.14 -12.85 -9.10
N PHE A 252 15.76 -14.13 -9.01
CA PHE A 252 16.71 -15.24 -9.09
C PHE A 252 17.48 -15.28 -10.41
N LEU A 253 16.77 -15.10 -11.53
CA LEU A 253 17.40 -15.10 -12.85
C LEU A 253 18.37 -13.93 -12.96
N THR A 254 17.96 -12.73 -12.54
CA THR A 254 18.84 -11.55 -12.61
C THR A 254 20.06 -11.67 -11.71
N ILE A 255 19.93 -12.19 -10.48
CA ILE A 255 21.10 -12.43 -9.60
C ILE A 255 22.08 -13.39 -10.26
N ARG A 256 21.57 -14.45 -10.90
CA ARG A 256 22.38 -15.48 -11.54
C ARG A 256 23.09 -14.96 -12.79
N ASP A 257 22.40 -14.18 -13.61
CA ASP A 257 22.97 -13.51 -14.79
C ASP A 257 24.04 -12.50 -14.36
N THR A 258 23.77 -11.73 -13.30
CA THR A 258 24.73 -10.80 -12.68
C THR A 258 26.02 -11.50 -12.26
N ILE A 259 25.91 -12.72 -11.70
CA ILE A 259 27.05 -13.53 -11.30
C ILE A 259 27.84 -14.06 -12.51
N ASN A 260 27.14 -14.53 -13.55
CA ASN A 260 27.75 -15.07 -14.77
C ASN A 260 28.48 -13.99 -15.57
N ASP A 261 27.82 -12.84 -15.77
CA ASP A 261 28.31 -11.74 -16.60
C ASP A 261 29.15 -10.72 -15.82
N ARG A 262 29.29 -10.90 -14.51
CA ARG A 262 29.90 -9.93 -13.57
C ARG A 262 29.27 -8.54 -13.65
N ALA A 263 28.01 -8.46 -14.07
CA ALA A 263 27.26 -7.21 -14.12
C ALA A 263 26.87 -6.75 -12.71
N VAL A 264 26.26 -5.56 -12.57
CA VAL A 264 25.63 -5.12 -11.33
C VAL A 264 24.13 -5.37 -11.45
N HIS A 265 23.52 -6.01 -10.46
CA HIS A 265 22.07 -6.19 -10.43
C HIS A 265 21.40 -4.81 -10.27
N THR A 266 20.66 -4.40 -11.28
CA THR A 266 19.75 -3.25 -11.21
C THR A 266 18.34 -3.77 -11.05
N VAL A 267 17.66 -3.35 -9.98
CA VAL A 267 16.22 -3.63 -9.79
C VAL A 267 15.48 -2.90 -10.90
N ASN A 268 14.91 -3.67 -11.85
CA ASN A 268 14.45 -3.10 -13.12
C ASN A 268 12.93 -2.84 -13.13
N ALA A 269 12.20 -3.30 -12.11
CA ALA A 269 10.76 -3.10 -12.03
C ALA A 269 10.30 -2.71 -10.62
N SER A 270 9.44 -1.68 -10.53
CA SER A 270 8.85 -1.19 -9.26
C SER A 270 7.92 -2.20 -8.55
N HIS A 271 7.78 -3.42 -9.08
CA HIS A 271 6.99 -4.51 -8.51
C HIS A 271 7.81 -5.79 -8.28
N GLU A 272 9.11 -5.73 -8.55
CA GLU A 272 10.04 -6.81 -8.23
C GLU A 272 10.19 -6.89 -6.70
N LEU A 273 10.16 -8.10 -6.15
CA LEU A 273 10.34 -8.28 -4.72
C LEU A 273 11.80 -7.94 -4.35
N PRO A 274 12.06 -7.38 -3.15
CA PRO A 274 13.40 -6.92 -2.80
C PRO A 274 14.41 -8.08 -2.81
N GLY A 275 15.29 -8.07 -3.82
CA GLY A 275 16.50 -8.90 -3.89
C GLY A 275 17.63 -8.29 -3.06
N PRO A 276 18.70 -9.04 -2.71
CA PRO A 276 19.90 -8.53 -2.03
C PRO A 276 20.45 -7.27 -2.70
N THR A 277 20.59 -6.21 -1.91
CA THR A 277 20.78 -4.84 -2.40
C THR A 277 22.22 -4.56 -2.77
N GLU A 278 23.19 -5.14 -2.05
CA GLU A 278 24.61 -4.98 -2.34
C GLU A 278 25.35 -6.20 -1.80
N GLY A 279 25.97 -6.96 -2.70
CA GLY A 279 26.81 -8.08 -2.36
C GLY A 279 27.51 -8.59 -3.60
N ARG A 280 28.84 -8.56 -3.60
CA ARG A 280 29.61 -9.39 -4.54
C ARG A 280 29.34 -10.83 -4.12
N PHE A 281 28.40 -11.48 -4.78
CA PHE A 281 28.26 -12.91 -4.72
C PHE A 281 29.56 -13.54 -5.21
N GLN A 282 30.33 -14.10 -4.29
CA GLN A 282 31.50 -14.89 -4.64
C GLN A 282 31.03 -16.33 -4.84
N LEU A 283 31.06 -16.81 -6.09
CA LEU A 283 30.92 -18.23 -6.36
C LEU A 283 32.13 -18.93 -5.74
N THR A 284 31.89 -19.73 -4.70
CA THR A 284 32.97 -20.48 -4.04
C THR A 284 33.40 -21.70 -4.85
N LYS A 285 32.59 -22.13 -5.84
CA LYS A 285 32.92 -23.22 -6.76
C LYS A 285 32.36 -22.96 -8.14
N ALA A 286 33.15 -23.27 -9.17
CA ALA A 286 32.75 -23.35 -10.58
C ALA A 286 31.82 -24.56 -10.86
N SER A 287 30.84 -24.78 -9.99
CA SER A 287 29.77 -25.76 -10.20
C SER A 287 28.82 -25.19 -11.25
N LYS A 288 28.52 -25.97 -12.29
CA LYS A 288 27.51 -25.63 -13.29
C LYS A 288 26.21 -25.32 -12.57
N LEU A 289 25.81 -24.07 -12.69
CA LEU A 289 24.53 -23.55 -12.24
C LEU A 289 23.38 -24.43 -12.79
N GLU A 290 22.60 -25.06 -11.91
CA GLU A 290 21.38 -25.82 -12.24
C GLU A 290 20.40 -25.04 -13.17
N PRO A 291 19.84 -25.66 -14.23
CA PRO A 291 18.77 -25.05 -15.01
C PRO A 291 17.44 -25.01 -14.23
N PHE A 292 16.66 -23.93 -14.39
CA PHE A 292 15.48 -23.65 -13.56
C PHE A 292 14.32 -24.67 -13.70
N GLY A 293 14.16 -25.32 -14.86
CA GLY A 293 12.99 -26.18 -15.15
C GLY A 293 12.87 -27.42 -14.27
N THR A 294 13.91 -27.81 -13.54
CA THR A 294 13.95 -29.07 -12.81
C THR A 294 13.26 -29.00 -11.43
N ALA A 295 13.13 -27.81 -10.84
CA ALA A 295 12.76 -27.66 -9.43
C ALA A 295 11.25 -27.73 -9.11
N VAL A 296 10.37 -27.57 -10.09
CA VAL A 296 8.91 -27.42 -9.83
C VAL A 296 8.07 -28.57 -10.40
N GLY A 297 8.67 -29.54 -11.09
CA GLY A 297 7.90 -30.56 -11.82
C GLY A 297 6.94 -29.95 -12.86
N LEU A 298 7.10 -28.66 -13.19
CA LEU A 298 6.42 -27.99 -14.28
C LEU A 298 7.12 -28.44 -15.55
N VAL A 299 6.59 -29.51 -16.14
CA VAL A 299 6.93 -29.88 -17.52
C VAL A 299 6.59 -28.68 -18.39
N ASP A 300 7.56 -28.16 -19.14
CA ASP A 300 7.35 -27.09 -20.11
C ASP A 300 6.20 -27.50 -21.05
N THR A 301 5.08 -26.79 -20.96
CA THR A 301 3.97 -26.82 -21.93
C THR A 301 3.93 -25.51 -22.68
#